data_AF-A0A940B0E9-F1
#
_entry.id   AF-A0A940B0E9-F1
#
_cell.length_a   1.000
_cell.length_b   1.000
_cell.length_c   1.000
_cell.angle_alpha   90.00
_cell.angle_beta   90.00
_cell.angle_gamma   90.00
#
_symmetry.space_group_name_H-M   'P 1'
#
loop_
_entity.id
_entity.type
_entity.pdbx_description
1 polymer ?
#
loop_
_entity_poly.entity_id
_entity_poly.type
_entity_poly.pdbx_seq_one_letter_code
_entity_poly.pdbx_strand_id
1 'polypeptide(L)' 'HGRTMAQESLAWMLSKPEITAPIVGCTSVKHVEEAVSALDIKLDAEEIAALESPYVPHIKTGAF' A
#
# COMPACT_ATOMS: atom_id res chain seq x y z
N HIS A 1 7.54 3.07 -12.91
CA HIS A 1 6.45 4.04 -12.77
C HIS A 1 6.84 5.36 -12.09
N GLY A 2 8.10 5.62 -11.68
CA GLY A 2 8.51 6.91 -11.09
C GLY A 2 7.91 7.24 -9.72
N ARG A 3 7.17 6.28 -9.12
CA ARG A 3 6.54 6.36 -7.81
C ARG A 3 7.51 5.89 -6.72
N THR A 4 7.36 6.40 -5.50
CA THR A 4 8.07 5.88 -4.33
C THR A 4 7.45 4.54 -3.90
N MET A 5 8.22 3.74 -3.17
CA MET A 5 7.70 2.48 -2.62
C MET A 5 6.52 2.69 -1.66
N ALA A 6 6.50 3.81 -0.94
CA ALA A 6 5.39 4.17 -0.06
C ALA A 6 4.12 4.52 -0.84
N GLN A 7 4.26 5.26 -1.95
CA GLN A 7 3.14 5.55 -2.85
C GLN A 7 2.58 4.26 -3.47
N GLU A 8 3.45 3.38 -3.97
CA GLU A 8 3.04 2.12 -4.59
C GLU A 8 2.29 1.21 -3.60
N SER A 9 2.81 1.07 -2.38
CA SER A 9 2.19 0.22 -1.36
C SER A 9 0.86 0.77 -0.86
N LEU A 10 0.75 2.08 -0.67
CA LEU A 10 -0.51 2.71 -0.27
C LEU A 10 -1.56 2.63 -1.39
N ALA A 11 -1.18 2.85 -2.64
CA ALA A 11 -2.07 2.68 -3.79
C ALA A 11 -2.59 1.23 -3.88
N TRP A 12 -1.72 0.25 -3.63
CA TRP A 12 -2.13 -1.15 -3.56
C TRP A 12 -3.12 -1.40 -2.42
N MET A 13 -2.88 -0.91 -1.20
CA MET A 13 -3.85 -1.03 -0.10
C MET A 13 -5.20 -0.39 -0.45
N LEU A 14 -5.18 0.79 -1.06
CA LEU A 14 -6.39 1.53 -1.47
C LEU A 14 -7.15 0.86 -2.61
N SER A 15 -6.52 -0.05 -3.37
CA SER A 15 -7.19 -0.83 -4.42
C SER A 15 -8.05 -1.97 -3.88
N LYS A 16 -7.90 -2.32 -2.61
CA LYS A 16 -8.53 -3.49 -1.99
C LYS A 16 -9.91 -3.15 -1.44
N PRO A 17 -10.99 -3.85 -1.87
CA PRO A 17 -12.34 -3.54 -1.42
C PRO A 17 -12.58 -3.81 0.07
N GLU A 18 -11.75 -4.64 0.70
CA GLU A 18 -11.82 -4.95 2.13
C GLU A 18 -11.15 -3.87 3.00
N ILE A 19 -10.39 -2.95 2.39
CA ILE A 19 -9.69 -1.86 3.07
C ILE A 19 -10.48 -0.57 2.90
N THR A 20 -11.09 -0.08 3.99
CA THR A 20 -11.80 1.22 3.97
C THR A 20 -10.84 2.41 3.97
N ALA A 21 -9.82 2.38 4.83
CA ALA A 21 -8.79 3.42 4.89
C ALA A 21 -7.52 2.88 5.58
N PRO A 22 -6.32 3.08 5.01
CA PRO A 22 -5.07 2.76 5.68
C PRO A 22 -4.75 3.76 6.80
N ILE A 23 -4.21 3.28 7.92
CA ILE A 23 -3.69 4.13 9.00
C ILE A 23 -2.21 4.39 8.74
N VAL A 24 -1.85 5.65 8.45
CA VAL A 24 -0.48 6.04 8.09
C VAL A 24 0.16 6.83 9.24
N GLY A 25 1.15 6.23 9.90
CA GLY A 25 1.96 6.92 10.91
C GLY A 25 3.14 7.64 10.26
N CYS A 26 3.28 8.94 10.50
CA CYS A 26 4.39 9.74 9.97
C CYS A 26 4.77 10.87 10.93
N THR A 27 6.06 11.23 10.93
CA THR A 27 6.64 12.33 11.74
C THR A 27 7.20 13.47 10.87
N SER A 28 7.00 13.40 9.56
CA SER A 28 7.49 14.35 8.57
C SER A 28 6.37 14.76 7.64
N VAL A 29 6.27 16.06 7.34
CA VAL A 29 5.28 16.61 6.40
C VAL A 29 5.43 15.99 5.02
N LYS A 30 6.65 15.79 4.55
CA LYS A 30 6.92 15.15 3.26
C LYS A 30 6.29 13.76 3.15
N HIS A 31 6.29 12.97 4.23
CA HIS A 31 5.67 11.64 4.22
C HIS A 31 4.15 11.72 4.18
N VAL A 32 3.54 12.77 4.78
CA VAL A 32 2.11 13.03 4.64
C VAL A 32 1.78 13.33 3.18
N GLU A 33 2.54 14.21 2.54
CA GLU A 33 2.34 14.59 1.13
C GLU A 33 2.48 13.38 0.20
N GLU A 34 3.50 12.56 0.40
CA GLU A 34 3.68 11.30 -0.35
C GLU A 34 2.49 10.35 -0.14
N ALA A 35 2.01 10.19 1.09
CA ALA A 35 0.86 9.34 1.37
C ALA A 35 -0.44 9.85 0.70
N VAL A 36 -0.65 11.18 0.70
CA VAL A 36 -1.81 11.80 0.03
C VAL A 36 -1.73 11.59 -1.48
N SER A 37 -0.56 11.78 -2.09
CA SER A 37 -0.38 11.60 -3.53
C SER A 37 -0.64 10.16 -4.03
N ALA A 38 -0.64 9.17 -3.13
CA ALA A 38 -0.99 7.79 -3.48
C ALA A 38 -2.47 7.62 -3.89
N LEU A 39 -3.35 8.55 -3.49
CA LEU A 39 -4.77 8.52 -3.84
C LEU A 39 -5.03 8.68 -5.35
N ASP A 40 -4.12 9.37 -6.05
CA ASP A 40 -4.20 9.62 -7.48
C ASP A 40 -3.68 8.44 -8.33
N ILE A 41 -3.08 7.44 -7.69
CA ILE A 41 -2.50 6.29 -8.36
C ILE A 41 -3.59 5.23 -8.56
N LYS A 42 -3.77 4.81 -9.81
CA LYS A 42 -4.55 3.62 -10.18
C LYS A 42 -3.60 2.55 -10.66
N LEU A 43 -3.71 1.38 -10.04
CA LEU A 43 -2.98 0.19 -10.45
C LEU A 43 -3.86 -0.63 -11.39
N ASP A 44 -3.25 -1.15 -12.45
CA ASP A 44 -3.91 -2.13 -13.31
C ASP A 44 -3.86 -3.54 -12.68
N ALA A 45 -4.52 -4.49 -13.35
CA ALA A 45 -4.63 -5.85 -12.84
C ALA A 45 -3.27 -6.57 -12.83
N GLU A 46 -2.41 -6.28 -13.79
CA GLU A 46 -1.07 -6.83 -13.90
C GLU A 46 -0.15 -6.32 -12.79
N GLU A 47 -0.17 -5.01 -12.50
CA GLU A 47 0.55 -4.38 -11.39
C GLU A 47 0.12 -4.97 -10.05
N ILE A 48 -1.19 -5.11 -9.82
CA ILE A 48 -1.73 -5.73 -8.60
C ILE A 48 -1.26 -7.19 -8.47
N ALA A 49 -1.38 -7.98 -9.53
CA ALA A 49 -0.96 -9.38 -9.52
C ALA A 49 0.54 -9.53 -9.27
N ALA A 50 1.36 -8.65 -9.84
CA ALA A 50 2.80 -8.62 -9.63
C ALA A 50 3.16 -8.31 -8.16
N LEU A 51 2.45 -7.37 -7.52
CA LEU A 51 2.65 -7.03 -6.11
C LEU A 51 2.26 -8.16 -5.16
N GLU A 52 1.28 -8.99 -5.54
CA GLU A 52 0.76 -10.08 -4.70
C GLU A 52 1.47 -11.41 -4.92
N SER A 53 2.01 -11.66 -6.11
CA SER A 53 2.70 -12.91 -6.44
C SER A 53 3.79 -13.35 -5.45
N PRO A 54 4.60 -12.47 -4.83
CA PRO A 54 5.62 -12.89 -3.87
C PRO A 54 5.07 -13.14 -2.46
N TYR A 55 3.80 -12.83 -2.18
CA TYR A 55 3.23 -12.97 -0.84
C TYR A 55 3.11 -14.45 -0.43
N VAL A 56 3.78 -14.82 0.65
CA VAL A 56 3.64 -16.13 1.29
C VAL A 56 2.93 -15.93 2.63
N PRO A 57 1.76 -16.55 2.87
CA PRO A 57 1.07 -16.44 4.15
C PRO A 57 1.98 -16.89 5.30
N HIS A 58 2.26 -15.96 6.21
CA HIS A 58 3.01 -16.28 7.42
C HIS A 58 2.04 -16.66 8.53
N ILE A 59 2.25 -17.85 9.12
CA ILE A 59 1.55 -18.25 10.34
C ILE A 59 1.90 -17.22 11.41
N LYS A 60 0.89 -16.56 11.98
CA LYS A 60 1.10 -15.57 13.03
C LYS A 60 1.65 -16.27 14.27
N THR A 61 2.93 -16.05 14.56
CA THR A 61 3.59 -16.53 15.79
C THR A 61 3.33 -15.52 16.89
N GLY A 62 2.15 -15.59 17.53
CA GLY A 62 1.83 -14.73 18.66
C GLY A 62 0.34 -14.64 18.92
N ALA A 63 -0.07 -15.25 20.03
CA ALA A 63 -1.28 -14.89 20.73
C ALA A 63 -0.95 -13.75 21.69
N PHE A 64 -1.74 -12.69 21.63
CA PHE A 64 -2.35 -12.21 22.86
C PHE A 64 -3.74 -12.85 22.91
#